data_AF-A0A4P9WJ47-F1
#
_entry.id   AF-A0A4P9WJ47-F1
#
_cell.length_a   1.000
_cell.length_b   1.000
_cell.length_c   1.000
_cell.angle_alpha   90.00
_cell.angle_beta   90.00
_cell.angle_gamma   90.00
#
_symmetry.space_group_name_H-M   'P 1'
#
loop_
_entity.id
_entity.type
_entity.pdbx_description
1 polymer ?
#
loop_
_entity_poly.entity_id
_entity_poly.type
_entity_poly.pdbx_seq_one_letter_code
_entity_poly.pdbx_strand_id
1 'polypeptide(L)'
;TLEWPSLPVSLGFQFPYVIALLKNNMLDIHNLFTQQRVQMISLPASLDPRFLADAPWTLSLADGTIRVALGCRETIMGLSMASLEAQVEMLLEARSVERAVALAEQISVGDRGGDAERKVVKIGGAWGKAKLQSLYQRAAVFYLRELLFEEALQLFKKGAVDPRVLISMFPDVASVAGTPALAATGPEEWVAGLGTIDDLGEHGRERERDIRTHSLRFADENPRGLGSWVELAAELPAGRCGDD
;
A
#
# COMPACT_ATOMS: atom_id res chain seq x y z
N THR A 1 17.56 -3.63 13.82
CA THR A 1 18.60 -3.97 12.82
C THR A 1 17.98 -4.93 11.84
N LEU A 2 18.35 -4.91 10.56
CA LEU A 2 17.82 -5.90 9.60
C LEU A 2 18.33 -7.31 9.98
N GLU A 3 17.42 -8.28 10.03
CA GLU A 3 17.72 -9.67 10.35
C GLU A 3 17.34 -10.57 9.18
N TRP A 4 18.22 -11.52 8.87
CA TRP A 4 18.03 -12.49 7.80
C TRP A 4 18.03 -13.90 8.38
N PRO A 5 17.19 -14.80 7.85
CA PRO A 5 17.14 -16.18 8.33
C PRO A 5 18.41 -16.98 8.00
N SER A 6 19.22 -16.50 7.06
CA SER A 6 20.53 -17.08 6.74
C SER A 6 21.50 -16.00 6.27
N LEU A 7 22.79 -16.32 6.21
CA LEU A 7 23.81 -15.37 5.77
C LEU A 7 23.55 -14.92 4.31
N PRO A 8 23.40 -13.60 4.06
CA PRO A 8 23.28 -13.11 2.69
C PRO A 8 24.59 -13.33 1.92
N VAL A 9 24.47 -13.92 0.74
CA VAL A 9 25.53 -14.09 -0.26
C VAL A 9 25.84 -12.76 -0.94
N SER A 10 24.80 -11.99 -1.23
CA SER A 10 24.91 -10.70 -1.90
C SER A 10 23.75 -9.79 -1.50
N LEU A 11 23.99 -8.48 -1.54
CA LEU A 11 23.00 -7.45 -1.22
C LEU A 11 22.84 -6.52 -2.41
N GLY A 12 21.60 -6.22 -2.75
CA GLY A 12 21.19 -5.18 -3.69
C GLY A 12 20.44 -4.08 -2.96
N PHE A 13 20.51 -2.86 -3.49
CA PHE A 13 19.84 -1.71 -2.91
C PHE A 13 18.98 -1.04 -3.98
N GLN A 14 17.71 -0.83 -3.66
CA GLN A 14 16.81 -0.01 -4.47
C GLN A 14 15.87 0.70 -3.53
N PHE A 15 16.23 1.94 -3.18
CA PHE A 15 15.50 2.74 -2.20
C PHE A 15 13.98 2.73 -2.47
N PRO A 16 13.13 2.47 -1.44
CA PRO A 16 13.47 2.30 -0.02
C PRO A 16 13.73 0.85 0.42
N TYR A 17 14.03 -0.06 -0.50
CA TYR A 17 14.18 -1.49 -0.23
C TYR A 17 15.64 -1.95 -0.29
N VAL A 18 15.96 -2.94 0.54
CA VAL A 18 17.17 -3.75 0.48
C VAL A 18 16.77 -5.15 0.06
N ILE A 19 17.54 -5.72 -0.86
CA ILE A 19 17.33 -7.04 -1.42
C ILE A 19 18.52 -7.90 -1.00
N ALA A 20 18.26 -9.02 -0.34
CA ALA A 20 19.29 -9.95 0.08
C ALA A 20 19.16 -11.26 -0.69
N LEU A 21 20.22 -11.67 -1.40
CA LEU A 21 20.32 -13.02 -1.94
C LEU A 21 20.86 -13.94 -0.86
N LEU A 22 20.07 -14.93 -0.47
CA LEU A 22 20.39 -15.90 0.57
C LEU A 22 21.00 -17.17 -0.03
N LYS A 23 21.75 -17.92 0.80
CA LYS A 23 22.43 -19.18 0.38
C LYS A 23 21.47 -20.28 -0.09
N ASN A 24 20.20 -20.20 0.29
CA ASN A 24 19.16 -21.15 -0.10
C ASN A 24 18.41 -20.74 -1.36
N ASN A 25 19.03 -19.95 -2.25
CA ASN A 25 18.44 -19.46 -3.50
C ASN A 25 17.14 -18.68 -3.29
N MET A 26 17.07 -17.90 -2.21
CA MET A 26 15.94 -16.99 -1.96
C MET A 26 16.39 -15.54 -2.00
N LEU A 27 15.55 -14.69 -2.57
CA LEU A 27 15.66 -13.25 -2.41
C LEU A 27 14.77 -12.82 -1.26
N ASP A 28 15.34 -12.10 -0.32
CA ASP A 28 14.66 -11.57 0.85
C ASP A 28 14.66 -10.04 0.78
N ILE A 29 13.47 -9.45 0.62
CA ILE A 29 13.30 -8.02 0.36
C ILE A 29 12.77 -7.36 1.63
N HIS A 30 13.50 -6.37 2.12
CA HIS A 30 13.18 -5.62 3.34
C HIS A 30 12.99 -4.15 3.04
N ASN A 31 12.06 -3.50 3.73
CA ASN A 31 11.91 -2.06 3.71
C ASN A 31 12.85 -1.42 4.74
N LEU A 32 13.66 -0.45 4.32
CA LEU A 32 14.68 0.18 5.15
C LEU A 32 14.12 0.97 6.33
N PHE A 33 12.95 1.58 6.17
CA PHE A 33 12.34 2.42 7.19
C PHE A 33 11.69 1.58 8.28
N THR A 34 10.92 0.57 7.88
CA THR A 34 10.19 -0.30 8.81
C THR A 34 11.05 -1.45 9.34
N GLN A 35 12.15 -1.75 8.67
CA GLN A 35 12.99 -2.93 8.91
C GLN A 35 12.22 -4.26 8.81
N GLN A 36 11.04 -4.23 8.19
CA GLN A 36 10.21 -5.41 7.99
C GLN A 36 10.51 -6.05 6.64
N ARG A 37 10.45 -7.39 6.61
CA ARG A 37 10.44 -8.17 5.38
C ARG A 37 9.14 -7.92 4.62
N VAL A 38 9.26 -7.46 3.39
CA VAL A 38 8.14 -7.13 2.49
C VAL A 38 7.82 -8.30 1.58
N GLN A 39 8.84 -9.00 1.08
CA GLN A 39 8.64 -10.06 0.11
C GLN A 39 9.76 -11.09 0.18
N MET A 40 9.42 -12.33 -0.14
CA MET A 40 10.37 -13.42 -0.34
C MET A 40 10.12 -14.04 -1.71
N ILE A 41 11.19 -14.26 -2.47
CA ILE A 41 11.11 -14.84 -3.82
C ILE A 41 12.02 -16.06 -3.86
N SER A 42 11.44 -17.24 -4.11
CA SER A 42 12.20 -18.48 -4.30
C SER A 42 12.69 -18.57 -5.74
N LEU A 43 14.00 -18.71 -5.91
CA LEU A 43 14.62 -18.87 -7.23
C LEU A 43 14.82 -20.36 -7.53
N PRO A 44 14.53 -20.82 -8.76
CA PRO A 44 14.86 -22.18 -9.17
C PRO A 44 16.35 -22.49 -9.00
N ALA A 45 16.68 -23.66 -8.45
CA ALA A 45 18.06 -24.08 -8.24
C ALA A 45 18.88 -24.18 -9.54
N SER A 46 18.21 -24.40 -10.68
CA SER A 46 18.84 -24.44 -12.01
C SER A 46 19.45 -23.11 -12.43
N LEU A 47 19.02 -21.98 -11.83
CA LEU A 47 19.58 -20.67 -12.14
C LEU A 47 20.99 -20.49 -11.56
N ASP A 48 21.32 -21.15 -10.44
CA ASP A 48 22.59 -20.95 -9.71
C ASP A 48 22.89 -19.44 -9.50
N PRO A 49 22.06 -18.72 -8.69
CA PRO A 49 22.22 -17.29 -8.46
C PRO A 49 23.49 -17.01 -7.63
N ARG A 50 24.33 -16.08 -8.11
CA ARG A 50 25.67 -15.83 -7.54
C ARG A 50 25.79 -14.49 -6.85
N PHE A 51 25.27 -13.43 -7.49
CA PHE A 51 25.39 -12.08 -6.95
C PHE A 51 24.25 -11.18 -7.42
N LEU A 52 24.01 -10.14 -6.64
CA LEU A 52 23.21 -8.98 -7.01
C LEU A 52 24.16 -7.84 -7.41
N ALA A 53 23.78 -7.09 -8.44
CA ALA A 53 24.49 -5.90 -8.86
C ALA A 53 23.51 -4.75 -9.05
N ASP A 54 23.83 -3.58 -8.50
CA ASP A 54 23.11 -2.35 -8.83
C ASP A 54 23.48 -1.94 -10.26
N ALA A 55 22.46 -1.77 -11.10
CA ALA A 55 22.62 -1.36 -12.47
C ALA A 55 22.84 0.16 -12.50
N PRO A 56 23.93 0.65 -13.13
CA PRO A 56 24.16 2.09 -13.26
C PRO A 56 23.16 2.78 -14.20
N TRP A 57 22.31 1.99 -14.86
CA TRP A 57 21.24 2.40 -15.74
C TRP A 57 19.89 1.95 -15.17
N THR A 58 18.82 2.57 -15.64
CA THR A 58 17.45 2.17 -15.29
C THR A 58 16.73 1.76 -16.56
N LEU A 59 16.26 0.51 -16.60
CA LEU A 59 15.36 0.08 -17.65
C LEU A 59 13.93 0.28 -17.14
N SER A 60 13.19 1.16 -17.81
CA SER A 60 11.76 1.34 -17.58
C SER A 60 11.00 0.34 -18.45
N LEU A 61 10.27 -0.56 -17.81
CA LEU A 61 9.29 -1.43 -18.44
C LEU A 61 7.90 -0.83 -18.23
N ALA A 62 6.88 -1.36 -18.92
CA ALA A 62 5.51 -0.90 -18.78
C ALA A 62 4.97 -1.07 -17.34
N ASP A 63 5.49 -2.05 -16.61
CA ASP A 63 5.04 -2.46 -15.27
C ASP A 63 5.97 -2.02 -14.14
N GLY A 64 7.14 -1.45 -14.44
CA GLY A 64 8.12 -1.18 -13.41
C GLY A 64 9.46 -0.67 -13.89
N THR A 65 10.40 -0.59 -12.95
CA THR A 65 11.80 -0.25 -13.26
C THR A 65 12.72 -1.35 -12.78
N ILE A 66 13.69 -1.70 -13.63
CA ILE A 66 14.78 -2.59 -13.28
C ILE A 66 16.00 -1.74 -12.93
N ARG A 67 16.45 -1.89 -11.69
CA ARG A 67 17.70 -1.29 -11.19
C ARG A 67 18.64 -2.29 -10.55
N VAL A 68 18.15 -3.47 -10.17
CA VAL A 68 19.01 -4.52 -9.64
C VAL A 68 19.05 -5.68 -10.62
N ALA A 69 20.24 -6.07 -11.01
CA ALA A 69 20.48 -7.27 -11.81
C ALA A 69 20.87 -8.44 -10.89
N LEU A 70 20.33 -9.61 -11.18
CA LEU A 70 20.70 -10.88 -10.59
C LEU A 70 21.61 -11.63 -11.56
N GLY A 71 22.88 -11.80 -11.17
CA GLY A 71 23.86 -12.59 -11.89
C GLY A 71 23.69 -14.07 -11.54
N CYS A 72 23.26 -14.86 -12.52
CA CYS A 72 23.17 -16.31 -12.46
C CYS A 72 24.37 -16.94 -13.20
N ARG A 73 24.50 -18.27 -13.18
CA ARG A 73 25.63 -18.94 -13.83
C ARG A 73 25.69 -18.69 -15.34
N GLU A 74 24.56 -18.85 -16.03
CA GLU A 74 24.48 -18.79 -17.50
C GLU A 74 23.64 -17.61 -18.00
N THR A 75 23.02 -16.84 -17.09
CA THR A 75 22.07 -15.77 -17.45
C THR A 75 22.20 -14.57 -16.52
N ILE A 76 21.73 -13.41 -16.96
CA ILE A 76 21.53 -12.23 -16.11
C ILE A 76 20.04 -11.93 -16.13
N MET A 77 19.44 -11.77 -14.95
CA MET A 77 18.04 -11.40 -14.79
C MET A 77 17.94 -9.98 -14.24
N GLY A 78 16.89 -9.26 -14.61
CA GLY A 78 16.57 -7.96 -14.02
C GLY A 78 15.46 -8.10 -13.00
N LEU A 79 15.64 -7.58 -11.80
CA LEU A 79 14.57 -7.45 -10.81
C LEU A 79 13.75 -6.22 -11.18
N SER A 80 12.53 -6.43 -11.69
CA SER A 80 11.56 -5.36 -11.93
C SER A 80 10.79 -5.08 -10.66
N MET A 81 10.79 -3.83 -10.24
CA MET A 81 9.95 -3.36 -9.13
C MET A 81 8.75 -2.65 -9.72
N ALA A 82 7.56 -3.03 -9.27
CA ALA A 82 6.32 -2.33 -9.60
C ALA A 82 6.48 -0.82 -9.32
N SER A 83 5.92 0.01 -10.19
CA SER A 83 5.90 1.45 -9.96
C SER A 83 5.29 1.77 -8.60
N LEU A 84 5.72 2.87 -7.98
CA LEU A 84 5.19 3.26 -6.67
C LEU A 84 3.68 3.48 -6.73
N GLU A 85 3.20 4.05 -7.84
CA GLU A 85 1.78 4.19 -8.12
C GLU A 85 1.06 2.84 -8.08
N ALA A 86 1.63 1.82 -8.72
CA ALA A 86 1.07 0.48 -8.69
C ALA A 86 1.11 -0.13 -7.27
N GLN A 87 2.16 0.11 -6.49
CA GLN A 87 2.24 -0.37 -5.10
C GLN A 87 1.22 0.27 -4.19
N VAL A 88 1.02 1.59 -4.31
CA VAL A 88 -0.05 2.31 -3.62
C VAL A 88 -1.40 1.77 -4.06
N GLU A 89 -1.60 1.58 -5.36
CA GLU A 89 -2.87 1.08 -5.89
C GLU A 89 -3.21 -0.28 -5.31
N MET A 90 -2.26 -1.22 -5.35
CA MET A 90 -2.41 -2.54 -4.75
C MET A 90 -2.74 -2.46 -3.24
N LEU A 91 -2.15 -1.52 -2.50
CA LEU A 91 -2.45 -1.33 -1.08
C LEU A 91 -3.84 -0.72 -0.85
N LEU A 92 -4.29 0.19 -1.71
CA LEU A 92 -5.64 0.75 -1.68
C LEU A 92 -6.69 -0.32 -2.04
N GLU A 93 -6.44 -1.13 -3.07
CA GLU A 93 -7.26 -2.27 -3.47
C GLU A 93 -7.35 -3.32 -2.35
N ALA A 94 -6.24 -3.58 -1.65
CA ALA A 94 -6.18 -4.43 -0.46
C ALA A 94 -6.79 -3.79 0.80
N ARG A 95 -7.44 -2.62 0.68
CA ARG A 95 -8.04 -1.81 1.77
C ARG A 95 -7.07 -1.45 2.90
N SER A 96 -5.77 -1.53 2.66
CA SER A 96 -4.72 -1.16 3.62
C SER A 96 -4.33 0.32 3.44
N VAL A 97 -5.30 1.22 3.64
CA VAL A 97 -5.17 2.65 3.33
C VAL A 97 -4.04 3.30 4.14
N GLU A 98 -3.87 2.90 5.40
CA GLU A 98 -2.82 3.41 6.29
C GLU A 98 -1.43 3.11 5.75
N ARG A 99 -1.24 1.88 5.24
CA ARG A 99 0.03 1.43 4.65
C ARG A 99 0.31 2.16 3.33
N ALA A 100 -0.74 2.37 2.52
CA ALA A 100 -0.62 3.11 1.26
C ALA A 100 -0.18 4.57 1.50
N VAL A 101 -0.82 5.24 2.47
CA VAL A 101 -0.49 6.61 2.85
C VAL A 101 0.91 6.70 3.46
N ALA A 102 1.26 5.77 4.36
CA ALA A 102 2.58 5.73 4.99
C ALA A 102 3.70 5.54 3.95
N LEU A 103 3.50 4.64 2.97
CA LEU A 103 4.46 4.41 1.89
C LEU A 103 4.69 5.69 1.06
N ALA A 104 3.62 6.40 0.72
CA ALA A 104 3.71 7.64 -0.05
C ALA A 104 4.37 8.78 0.74
N GLU A 105 4.06 8.91 2.03
CA GLU A 105 4.67 9.91 2.90
C GLU A 105 6.18 9.66 3.11
N GLN A 106 6.58 8.41 3.36
CA GLN A 106 7.99 8.03 3.54
C GLN A 106 8.86 8.42 2.34
N ILE A 107 8.33 8.28 1.13
CA ILE A 107 9.07 8.59 -0.10
C ILE A 107 9.12 10.11 -0.34
N SER A 108 8.07 10.85 0.04
CA SER A 108 8.09 12.32 0.00
C SER A 108 9.09 12.95 1.00
N VAL A 109 9.41 12.24 2.07
CA VAL A 109 10.39 12.67 3.08
C VAL A 109 11.82 12.30 2.66
N GLY A 110 12.01 11.15 2.01
CA GLY A 110 13.30 10.73 1.44
C GLY A 110 13.91 11.74 0.46
N ASP A 111 13.09 12.56 -0.20
CA ASP A 111 13.51 13.62 -1.13
C ASP A 111 14.00 14.92 -0.43
N ARG A 112 13.82 15.05 0.90
CA ARG A 112 14.22 16.26 1.67
C ARG A 112 15.58 16.16 2.35
N GLY A 113 16.25 15.00 2.30
CA GLY A 113 17.62 14.82 2.79
C GLY A 113 18.61 15.45 1.81
N GLY A 114 19.27 16.53 2.24
CA GLY A 114 20.08 17.40 1.40
C GLY A 114 21.25 16.72 0.68
N ASP A 115 21.50 17.16 -0.55
CA ASP A 115 22.75 17.77 -0.98
C ASP A 115 22.59 18.32 -2.40
N ALA A 116 22.81 19.63 -2.54
CA ALA A 116 22.57 20.41 -3.76
C ALA A 116 23.54 20.11 -4.92
N GLU A 117 24.35 19.05 -4.88
CA GLU A 117 25.47 18.88 -5.82
C GLU A 117 25.70 17.46 -6.37
N ARG A 118 24.73 16.56 -6.24
CA ARG A 118 24.68 15.38 -7.12
C ARG A 118 23.50 15.49 -8.05
N LYS A 119 23.77 16.00 -9.26
CA LYS A 119 22.98 15.79 -10.47
C LYS A 119 23.05 14.32 -10.92
N VAL A 120 22.98 13.39 -9.97
CA VAL A 120 22.75 11.97 -10.21
C VAL A 120 21.24 11.87 -10.34
N VAL A 121 20.83 11.59 -11.57
CA VAL A 121 19.48 11.44 -12.07
C VAL A 121 18.43 11.20 -10.97
N LYS A 122 17.37 12.02 -10.95
CA LYS A 122 16.16 11.88 -10.12
C LYS A 122 15.46 10.54 -10.47
N ILE A 123 16.00 9.39 -10.05
CA ILE A 123 15.51 8.03 -10.38
C ILE A 123 14.89 7.37 -9.15
N GLY A 124 13.99 8.10 -8.54
CA GLY A 124 12.94 7.65 -7.65
C GLY A 124 11.95 8.78 -7.77
N GLY A 125 11.05 8.67 -8.75
CA GLY A 125 10.31 9.81 -9.31
C GLY A 125 9.85 10.74 -8.19
N ALA A 126 10.36 11.97 -8.21
CA ALA A 126 9.94 13.01 -7.28
C ALA A 126 8.42 13.01 -7.31
N TRP A 127 7.80 12.43 -6.28
CA TRP A 127 6.36 12.37 -6.17
C TRP A 127 5.94 13.82 -5.97
N GLY A 128 5.62 14.46 -7.10
CA GLY A 128 5.28 15.86 -7.11
C GLY A 128 4.14 16.06 -6.12
N LYS A 129 4.15 17.20 -5.43
CA LYS A 129 3.12 17.56 -4.44
C LYS A 129 1.69 17.24 -4.95
N ALA A 130 1.44 17.44 -6.24
CA ALA A 130 0.18 17.11 -6.91
C ALA A 130 -0.18 15.61 -6.90
N LYS A 131 0.80 14.71 -7.10
CA LYS A 131 0.57 13.25 -7.09
C LYS A 131 0.29 12.75 -5.68
N LEU A 132 1.04 13.25 -4.70
CA LEU A 132 0.80 12.98 -3.29
C LEU A 132 -0.58 13.49 -2.84
N GLN A 133 -0.95 14.70 -3.27
CA GLN A 133 -2.30 15.24 -3.05
C GLN A 133 -3.36 14.30 -3.65
N SER A 134 -3.24 13.93 -4.93
CA SER A 134 -4.18 13.00 -5.58
C SER A 134 -4.33 11.67 -4.84
N LEU A 135 -3.25 11.10 -4.27
CA LEU A 135 -3.35 9.91 -3.42
C LEU A 135 -4.19 10.19 -2.17
N TYR A 136 -3.90 11.28 -1.44
CA TYR A 136 -4.67 11.62 -0.24
C TYR A 136 -6.16 11.77 -0.56
N GLN A 137 -6.50 12.36 -1.71
CA GLN A 137 -7.88 12.49 -2.17
C GLN A 137 -8.54 11.12 -2.37
N ARG A 138 -7.84 10.17 -3.00
CA ARG A 138 -8.34 8.80 -3.22
C ARG A 138 -8.46 8.03 -1.92
N ALA A 139 -7.45 8.07 -1.06
CA ALA A 139 -7.46 7.44 0.25
C ALA A 139 -8.60 7.99 1.13
N ALA A 140 -8.87 9.30 1.07
CA ALA A 140 -9.98 9.92 1.78
C ALA A 140 -11.34 9.39 1.30
N VAL A 141 -11.51 9.14 0.00
CA VAL A 141 -12.72 8.53 -0.55
C VAL A 141 -12.93 7.11 -0.01
N PHE A 142 -11.86 6.32 0.18
CA PHE A 142 -11.97 5.01 0.84
C PHE A 142 -12.46 5.12 2.27
N TYR A 143 -11.90 6.04 3.08
CA TYR A 143 -12.39 6.26 4.45
C TYR A 143 -13.83 6.77 4.48
N LEU A 144 -14.22 7.60 3.51
CA LEU A 144 -15.59 8.09 3.39
C LEU A 144 -16.58 6.95 3.11
N ARG A 145 -16.20 5.97 2.26
CA ARG A 145 -16.99 4.74 2.03
C ARG A 145 -17.15 3.88 3.28
N GLU A 146 -16.12 3.85 4.12
CA GLU A 146 -16.12 3.10 5.38
C GLU A 146 -16.73 3.89 6.56
N LEU A 147 -17.34 5.06 6.29
CA LEU A 147 -17.95 5.96 7.28
C LEU A 147 -16.98 6.50 8.35
N LEU A 148 -15.68 6.48 8.05
CA LEU A 148 -14.60 7.03 8.87
C LEU A 148 -14.40 8.51 8.52
N PHE A 149 -15.37 9.35 8.91
CA PHE A 149 -15.46 10.74 8.48
C PHE A 149 -14.30 11.62 8.97
N GLU A 150 -13.80 11.39 10.18
CA GLU A 150 -12.73 12.20 10.77
C GLU A 150 -11.40 11.94 10.03
N GLU A 151 -11.08 10.68 9.78
CA GLU A 151 -9.92 10.23 9.02
C GLU A 151 -10.00 10.72 7.56
N ALA A 152 -11.18 10.58 6.94
CA ALA A 152 -11.44 11.10 5.60
C ALA A 152 -11.20 12.62 5.54
N LEU A 153 -11.71 13.38 6.51
CA LEU A 153 -11.57 14.84 6.55
C LEU A 153 -10.11 15.27 6.70
N GLN A 154 -9.32 14.56 7.53
CA GLN A 154 -7.90 14.82 7.67
C GLN A 154 -7.15 14.62 6.35
N LEU A 155 -7.47 13.54 5.62
CA LEU A 155 -6.87 13.27 4.33
C LEU A 155 -7.35 14.24 3.24
N PHE A 156 -8.62 14.65 3.23
CA PHE A 156 -9.10 15.69 2.30
C PHE A 156 -8.39 17.03 2.51
N LYS A 157 -8.10 17.41 3.77
CA LYS A 157 -7.29 18.59 4.10
C LYS A 157 -5.87 18.46 3.57
N LYS A 158 -5.19 17.32 3.79
CA LYS A 158 -3.85 17.04 3.25
C LYS A 158 -3.83 17.03 1.72
N GLY A 159 -4.88 16.51 1.09
CA GLY A 159 -5.10 16.47 -0.34
C GLY A 159 -5.51 17.81 -0.96
N ALA A 160 -5.72 18.86 -0.15
CA ALA A 160 -6.19 20.17 -0.58
C ALA A 160 -7.45 20.12 -1.46
N VAL A 161 -8.41 19.25 -1.12
CA VAL A 161 -9.69 19.17 -1.83
C VAL A 161 -10.52 20.42 -1.58
N ASP A 162 -11.08 20.98 -2.64
CA ASP A 162 -12.05 22.07 -2.51
C ASP A 162 -13.31 21.51 -1.80
N PRO A 163 -13.74 22.09 -0.66
CA PRO A 163 -14.93 21.66 0.07
C PRO A 163 -16.20 21.61 -0.79
N ARG A 164 -16.29 22.42 -1.85
CA ARG A 164 -17.42 22.41 -2.79
C ARG A 164 -17.53 21.08 -3.53
N VAL A 165 -16.39 20.45 -3.85
CA VAL A 165 -16.37 19.12 -4.47
C VAL A 165 -16.97 18.10 -3.51
N LEU A 166 -16.61 18.14 -2.22
CA LEU A 166 -17.19 17.24 -1.21
C LEU A 166 -18.70 17.45 -1.04
N ILE A 167 -19.16 18.71 -1.01
CA ILE A 167 -20.59 19.04 -0.94
C ILE A 167 -21.33 18.53 -2.19
N SER A 168 -20.71 18.65 -3.37
CA SER A 168 -21.31 18.17 -4.62
C SER A 168 -21.43 16.64 -4.70
N MET A 169 -20.66 15.88 -3.91
CA MET A 169 -20.82 14.42 -3.83
C MET A 169 -22.15 14.01 -3.19
N PHE A 170 -22.79 14.91 -2.44
CA PHE A 170 -24.01 14.66 -1.70
C PHE A 170 -25.11 15.65 -2.11
N PRO A 171 -25.61 15.57 -3.36
CA PRO A 171 -26.58 16.52 -3.90
C PRO A 171 -27.87 16.57 -3.07
N ASP A 172 -28.25 15.45 -2.46
CA ASP A 172 -29.43 15.36 -1.59
C ASP A 172 -29.30 16.30 -0.38
N VAL A 173 -28.09 16.42 0.18
CA VAL A 173 -27.78 17.33 1.29
C VAL A 173 -27.57 18.77 0.79
N ALA A 174 -26.96 18.94 -0.39
CA ALA A 174 -26.73 20.26 -1.00
C ALA A 174 -28.04 20.96 -1.37
N SER A 175 -29.07 20.20 -1.77
CA SER A 175 -30.41 20.72 -2.10
C SER A 175 -31.12 21.32 -0.88
N VAL A 176 -30.96 20.71 0.30
CA VAL A 176 -31.51 21.20 1.57
C VAL A 176 -30.80 22.48 2.03
N ALA A 177 -29.51 22.62 1.70
CA ALA A 177 -28.71 23.79 2.02
C ALA A 177 -28.91 24.99 1.06
N GLY A 178 -29.82 24.89 0.08
CA GLY A 178 -30.12 25.97 -0.87
C GLY A 178 -28.94 26.38 -1.76
N THR A 179 -27.92 25.53 -1.87
CA THR A 179 -26.71 25.84 -2.65
C THR A 179 -26.88 25.28 -4.05
N PRO A 180 -26.83 26.10 -5.12
CA PRO A 180 -26.97 25.59 -6.49
C PRO A 180 -25.85 24.60 -6.79
N ALA A 181 -26.20 23.47 -7.41
CA ALA A 181 -25.29 22.41 -7.80
C ALA A 181 -24.14 22.99 -8.64
N LEU A 182 -23.00 23.22 -8.00
CA LEU A 182 -21.80 23.71 -8.63
C LEU A 182 -21.20 22.55 -9.42
N ALA A 183 -21.14 22.71 -10.75
CA ALA A 183 -20.49 21.77 -11.65
C ALA A 183 -19.08 21.47 -11.14
N ALA A 184 -18.89 20.27 -10.60
CA ALA A 184 -17.62 19.85 -10.04
C ALA A 184 -16.67 19.48 -11.17
N THR A 185 -15.81 20.41 -11.59
CA THR A 185 -14.62 20.07 -12.36
C THR A 185 -13.58 19.45 -11.41
N GLY A 186 -13.70 18.15 -11.15
CA GLY A 186 -12.84 17.33 -10.28
C GLY A 186 -13.17 15.85 -10.47
N PRO A 187 -12.32 14.90 -10.05
CA PRO A 187 -12.19 13.55 -10.64
C PRO A 187 -13.49 12.72 -10.53
N GLU A 188 -14.36 12.87 -11.52
CA GLU A 188 -15.69 12.26 -11.61
C GLU A 188 -15.63 10.73 -11.55
N GLU A 189 -14.52 10.13 -12.01
CA GLU A 189 -14.34 8.69 -12.11
C GLU A 189 -14.31 7.98 -10.74
N TRP A 190 -13.78 8.62 -9.69
CA TRP A 190 -13.70 8.00 -8.35
C TRP A 190 -14.94 8.27 -7.51
N VAL A 191 -15.60 9.40 -7.77
CA VAL A 191 -16.84 9.82 -7.12
C VAL A 191 -18.02 9.02 -7.64
N ALA A 192 -18.03 8.64 -8.93
CA ALA A 192 -19.08 7.81 -9.51
C ALA A 192 -19.27 6.47 -8.79
N GLY A 193 -18.21 5.92 -8.16
CA GLY A 193 -18.27 4.66 -7.41
C GLY A 193 -18.63 4.79 -5.92
N LEU A 194 -18.86 6.00 -5.39
CA LEU A 194 -19.23 6.21 -3.97
C LEU A 194 -20.69 5.86 -3.67
N GLY A 195 -21.56 5.87 -4.69
CA GLY A 195 -23.00 5.72 -4.51
C GLY A 195 -23.65 6.95 -3.88
N THR A 196 -24.94 6.85 -3.59
CA THR A 196 -25.72 7.86 -2.85
C THR A 196 -25.43 7.81 -1.34
N ILE A 197 -25.88 8.82 -0.60
CA ILE A 197 -25.78 8.82 0.88
C ILE A 197 -26.52 7.62 1.50
N ASP A 198 -27.60 7.18 0.85
CA ASP A 198 -28.38 6.04 1.27
C ASP A 198 -27.60 4.74 1.06
N ASP A 199 -26.87 4.61 -0.06
CA ASP A 199 -25.98 3.46 -0.33
C ASP A 199 -24.87 3.36 0.72
N LEU A 200 -24.27 4.49 1.10
CA LEU A 200 -23.28 4.55 2.19
C LEU A 200 -23.89 4.15 3.55
N GLY A 201 -25.13 4.59 3.81
CA GLY A 201 -25.87 4.23 5.01
C GLY A 201 -26.21 2.74 5.06
N GLU A 202 -26.56 2.12 3.94
CA GLU A 202 -26.79 0.68 3.86
C GLU A 202 -25.52 -0.13 4.07
N HIS A 203 -24.40 0.28 3.45
CA HIS A 203 -23.09 -0.36 3.63
C HIS A 203 -22.62 -0.29 5.09
N GLY A 204 -22.88 0.83 5.77
CA GLY A 204 -22.66 0.98 7.22
C GLY A 204 -23.53 0.06 8.08
N ARG A 205 -24.83 -0.04 7.76
CA ARG A 205 -25.77 -0.90 8.49
C ARG A 205 -25.50 -2.39 8.26
N GLU A 206 -24.95 -2.77 7.12
CA GLU A 206 -24.53 -4.15 6.82
C GLU A 206 -23.26 -4.50 7.63
N ARG A 207 -22.26 -3.62 7.66
CA ARG A 207 -21.07 -3.79 8.50
C ARG A 207 -21.39 -3.84 10.00
N GLU A 208 -22.30 -2.99 10.49
CA GLU A 208 -22.73 -3.05 11.89
C GLU A 208 -23.48 -4.35 12.21
N ARG A 209 -24.23 -4.90 11.24
CA ARG A 209 -24.81 -6.25 11.34
C ARG A 209 -23.72 -7.32 11.40
N ASP A 210 -22.69 -7.26 10.57
CA ASP A 210 -21.61 -8.26 10.57
C ASP A 210 -20.79 -8.23 11.86
N ILE A 211 -20.47 -7.05 12.38
CA ILE A 211 -19.80 -6.88 13.68
C ILE A 211 -20.68 -7.43 14.81
N ARG A 212 -21.98 -7.12 14.80
CA ARG A 212 -22.92 -7.68 15.79
C ARG A 212 -23.07 -9.19 15.64
N THR A 213 -23.06 -9.74 14.43
CA THR A 213 -23.20 -11.18 14.19
C THR A 213 -21.94 -11.94 14.61
N HIS A 214 -20.75 -11.39 14.38
CA HIS A 214 -19.50 -11.91 14.93
C HIS A 214 -19.48 -11.79 16.47
N SER A 215 -19.88 -10.64 17.03
CA SER A 215 -19.92 -10.44 18.48
C SER A 215 -20.97 -11.30 19.19
N LEU A 216 -22.10 -11.62 18.55
CA LEU A 216 -23.15 -12.49 19.07
C LEU A 216 -22.75 -13.98 19.01
N ARG A 217 -22.00 -14.41 17.98
CA ARG A 217 -21.44 -15.77 17.94
C ARG A 217 -20.44 -16.01 19.07
N PHE A 218 -19.64 -15.01 19.43
CA PHE A 218 -18.74 -15.09 20.59
C PHE A 218 -19.48 -15.04 21.95
N ALA A 219 -20.69 -14.47 22.00
CA ALA A 219 -21.48 -14.41 23.23
C ALA A 219 -22.24 -15.72 23.53
N ASP A 220 -22.62 -16.48 22.49
CA ASP A 220 -23.38 -17.74 22.65
C ASP A 220 -22.49 -18.95 22.96
N GLU A 221 -21.19 -18.87 22.65
CA GLU A 221 -20.23 -19.96 22.93
C GLU A 221 -19.61 -19.91 24.33
N ASN A 222 -19.99 -18.97 25.21
CA ASN A 222 -19.44 -18.92 26.56
C ASN A 222 -20.44 -18.52 27.66
N PRO A 223 -21.26 -19.45 28.17
CA PRO A 223 -22.17 -19.18 29.28
C PRO A 223 -21.49 -19.25 30.67
N ARG A 224 -20.15 -19.27 30.77
CA ARG A 224 -19.47 -19.32 32.07
C ARG A 224 -18.33 -18.32 32.14
N GLY A 225 -18.61 -17.22 32.84
CA GLY A 225 -17.64 -16.18 33.11
C GLY A 225 -16.37 -16.71 33.78
N LEU A 226 -15.23 -16.25 33.27
CA LEU A 226 -14.02 -15.90 34.00
C LEU A 226 -13.10 -15.21 32.99
N GLY A 227 -12.64 -14.02 33.35
CA GLY A 227 -11.87 -13.16 32.45
C GLY A 227 -10.47 -13.70 32.16
N SER A 228 -9.89 -13.22 31.06
CA SER A 228 -8.48 -12.84 30.89
C SER A 228 -8.13 -12.85 29.41
N TRP A 229 -7.60 -11.71 28.96
CA TRP A 229 -6.80 -11.46 27.77
C TRP A 229 -6.21 -12.68 27.04
N VAL A 230 -6.46 -12.79 25.73
CA VAL A 230 -5.61 -13.54 24.78
C VAL A 230 -5.57 -12.79 23.45
N GLU A 231 -4.44 -12.10 23.23
CA GLU A 231 -3.53 -12.35 22.11
C GLU A 231 -4.15 -12.95 20.83
N LEU A 232 -4.43 -12.11 19.82
CA LEU A 232 -4.78 -12.55 18.48
C LEU A 232 -3.56 -12.37 17.56
N ALA A 233 -2.64 -13.33 17.67
CA ALA A 233 -1.69 -13.63 16.60
C ALA A 233 -2.48 -14.26 15.45
N ALA A 234 -2.64 -13.55 14.34
CA ALA A 234 -3.21 -14.10 13.12
C ALA A 234 -2.15 -14.98 12.44
N GLU A 235 -2.29 -16.29 12.62
CA GLU A 235 -1.68 -17.31 11.78
C GLU A 235 -2.27 -17.21 10.36
N LEU A 236 -1.39 -17.10 9.36
CA LEU A 236 -1.73 -17.36 7.96
C LEU A 236 -1.52 -18.88 7.70
N PRO A 237 -2.41 -19.54 6.94
CA PRO A 237 -2.37 -20.99 6.77
C PRO A 237 -1.17 -21.44 5.94
N ALA A 238 -0.38 -22.34 6.52
CA ALA A 238 0.60 -23.17 5.81
C ALA A 238 -0.10 -24.13 4.84
N GLY A 239 0.58 -24.44 3.75
CA GLY A 239 0.04 -25.08 2.56
C GLY A 239 -0.47 -26.52 2.71
N ARG A 240 -1.27 -26.93 1.73
CA ARG A 240 -1.54 -28.34 1.44
C ARG A 240 -0.49 -28.85 0.44
N CYS A 241 0.36 -29.75 0.92
CA CYS A 241 1.01 -30.76 0.11
C CYS A 241 -0.10 -31.75 -0.31
N GLY A 242 -0.28 -31.96 -1.61
CA GLY A 242 -1.10 -33.05 -2.13
C GLY A 242 -0.21 -34.26 -2.38
N ASP A 243 -0.54 -35.36 -1.74
CA ASP A 243 -0.14 -36.70 -2.16
C ASP A 243 -0.99 -37.09 -3.38
N ASP A 244 -0.32 -37.42 -4.49
CA ASP A 244 -0.62 -38.54 -5.41
C ASP A 244 0.46 -38.60 -6.51
#